data_AF-A0A7X7PZ91-F1
#
_entry.id   AF-A0A7X7PZ91-F1
#
_cell.length_a   1.000
_cell.length_b   1.000
_cell.length_c   1.000
_cell.angle_alpha   90.00
_cell.angle_beta   90.00
_cell.angle_gamma   90.00
#
_symmetry.space_group_name_H-M   'P 1'
#
loop_
_entity.id
_entity.type
_entity.pdbx_description
1 polymer ?
#
loop_
_entity_poly.entity_id
_entity_poly.type
_entity_poly.pdbx_seq_one_letter_code
_entity_poly.pdbx_strand_id
1 'polypeptide(L)' 'MKVRAAIAHAPNEPLTIDLVDLDGPREGEVLIQVKATGLCHSDLHVLSG' A
#
# COMPACT_ATOMS: atom_id res chain seq x y z
N MET A 1 -10.62 -8.56 5.55
CA MET A 1 -10.68 -7.67 6.75
C MET A 1 -10.44 -6.23 6.32
N LYS A 2 -11.08 -5.24 6.95
CA LYS A 2 -10.85 -3.82 6.61
C LYS A 2 -9.55 -3.31 7.23
N VAL A 3 -8.65 -2.75 6.41
CA VAL A 3 -7.38 -2.17 6.84
C VAL A 3 -7.16 -0.80 6.20
N ARG A 4 -6.43 0.08 6.89
CA ARG A 4 -6.08 1.41 6.37
C ARG A 4 -4.82 1.30 5.51
N ALA A 5 -4.86 1.85 4.30
CA ALA A 5 -3.75 1.85 3.34
C ALA A 5 -3.58 3.22 2.66
N ALA A 6 -2.38 3.46 2.11
CA ALA A 6 -2.13 4.57 1.20
C ALA A 6 -2.26 4.08 -0.24
N ILE A 7 -3.10 4.71 -1.06
CA ILE A 7 -3.47 4.25 -2.39
C ILE A 7 -3.01 5.27 -3.44
N ALA A 8 -2.32 4.79 -4.48
CA ALA A 8 -2.03 5.55 -5.68
C ALA A 8 -3.08 5.21 -6.75
N HIS A 9 -3.94 6.16 -7.11
CA HIS A 9 -4.99 5.94 -8.11
C HIS A 9 -4.50 6.14 -9.54
N ALA A 10 -3.66 7.15 -9.77
CA ALA A 10 -3.06 7.44 -11.06
C ALA A 10 -1.66 8.09 -10.90
N PRO A 11 -0.82 8.06 -11.94
CA PRO A 11 0.42 8.84 -11.95
C PRO A 11 0.15 10.33 -11.72
N ASN A 12 1.07 10.99 -11.00
CA ASN A 12 1.04 12.41 -10.65
C ASN A 12 -0.13 12.84 -9.74
N GLU A 13 -0.82 11.90 -9.11
CA GLU A 13 -1.82 12.17 -8.07
C GLU A 13 -1.26 11.89 -6.67
N PRO A 14 -1.71 12.64 -5.64
CA PRO A 14 -1.31 12.36 -4.27
C PRO A 14 -1.85 11.01 -3.79
N LEU A 15 -1.10 10.34 -2.92
CA LEU A 15 -1.59 9.17 -2.19
C LEU A 15 -2.81 9.55 -1.34
N THR A 16 -3.86 8.75 -1.43
CA THR A 16 -5.04 8.87 -0.58
C THR A 16 -4.99 7.82 0.53
N ILE A 17 -5.51 8.16 1.72
CA ILE A 17 -5.63 7.19 2.82
C ILE A 17 -7.05 6.66 2.84
N ASP A 18 -7.22 5.36 2.61
CA ASP A 18 -8.55 4.73 2.57
C ASP A 18 -8.56 3.34 3.24
N LEU A 19 -9.76 2.79 3.42
CA LEU A 19 -10.01 1.45 3.93
C LEU A 19 -10.17 0.44 2.79
N VAL A 20 -9.30 -0.56 2.76
CA VAL A 20 -9.35 -1.66 1.78
C VAL A 20 -9.74 -2.97 2.44
N ASP A 21 -10.37 -3.86 1.68
CA ASP A 21 -10.57 -5.25 2.09
C ASP A 21 -9.33 -6.07 1.77
N LEU A 22 -8.69 -6.59 2.82
CA LEU A 22 -7.54 -7.49 2.72
C LEU A 22 -7.96 -8.92 3.03
N ASP A 23 -7.74 -9.82 2.09
CA ASP A 23 -7.97 -11.25 2.28
C ASP A 23 -6.90 -11.87 3.21
N GLY A 24 -7.21 -13.05 3.74
CA GLY A 24 -6.22 -13.83 4.50
C GLY A 24 -5.09 -14.35 3.59
N PRO A 25 -3.93 -14.71 4.17
CA PRO A 25 -2.84 -15.28 3.40
C PRO A 25 -3.22 -16.64 2.81
N ARG A 26 -2.72 -16.92 1.61
CA ARG A 26 -2.86 -18.22 0.92
C ARG A 26 -1.72 -19.16 1.31
N GLU A 27 -1.71 -20.35 0.72
CA GLU A 27 -0.61 -21.31 0.93
C GLU A 27 0.73 -20.71 0.51
N GLY A 28 1.71 -20.74 1.41
CA GLY A 28 3.04 -20.15 1.22
C GLY A 28 3.14 -18.65 1.48
N GLU A 29 2.05 -17.97 1.82
CA GLU A 29 2.04 -16.53 2.11
C GLU A 29 2.05 -16.25 3.62
N VAL A 30 2.53 -15.05 3.99
CA VAL A 30 2.52 -14.56 5.37
C VAL A 30 1.83 -13.19 5.41
N LEU A 31 0.85 -13.05 6.30
CA LEU A 31 0.21 -11.78 6.59
C LEU A 31 0.97 -11.06 7.70
N ILE A 32 1.46 -9.84 7.41
CA ILE A 32 2.26 -9.04 8.32
C ILE A 32 1.49 -7.78 8.74
N GLN A 33 1.58 -7.42 10.03
CA GLN A 33 1.15 -6.11 10.51
C GLN A 33 2.31 -5.12 10.43
N VAL A 34 2.25 -4.18 9.48
CA VAL A 34 3.24 -3.10 9.34
C VAL A 34 3.15 -2.16 10.55
N LYS A 35 4.24 -2.06 11.33
CA LYS A 35 4.32 -1.15 12.49
C LYS A 35 4.93 0.21 12.14
N ALA A 36 5.87 0.23 11.20
CA ALA A 36 6.52 1.42 10.68
C ALA A 36 6.90 1.18 9.21
N THR A 37 6.93 2.24 8.42
CA THR A 37 7.36 2.22 7.02
C THR A 37 8.02 3.55 6.67
N GLY A 38 8.87 3.55 5.64
CA GLY A 38 9.45 4.75 5.04
C GLY A 38 9.17 4.78 3.54
N LEU A 39 9.52 5.90 2.89
CA LEU A 39 9.46 6.03 1.43
C LEU A 39 10.87 5.93 0.85
N CYS A 40 11.00 5.14 -0.20
CA CYS A 40 12.18 5.08 -1.05
C CYS A 40 11.99 6.02 -2.26
N HIS A 41 13.09 6.38 -2.91
CA HIS A 41 13.04 7.10 -4.18
C HIS A 41 12.28 6.32 -5.27
N SER A 42 12.39 4.99 -5.29
CA SER A 42 11.67 4.15 -6.25
C SER A 42 10.15 4.24 -6.09
N ASP A 43 9.65 4.42 -4.87
CA ASP A 43 8.21 4.61 -4.63
C ASP A 43 7.73 5.91 -5.28
N LEU A 44 8.50 7.00 -5.10
CA LEU A 44 8.21 8.30 -5.70
C LEU A 44 8.30 8.27 -7.23
N HIS A 45 9.24 7.51 -7.77
CA HIS A 45 9.36 7.33 -9.22
C HIS A 45 8.12 6.66 -9.82
N VAL A 46 7.57 5.64 -9.16
CA VAL A 46 6.31 5.02 -9.61
C VAL A 46 5.15 6.02 -9.54
N LEU A 47 5.14 6.91 -8.55
CA LEU A 47 4.10 7.94 -8.41
C LEU A 47 4.19 9.04 -9.48
N SER A 48 5.36 9.31 -10.07
CA SER A 48 5.50 10.32 -11.13
C SER A 48 5.05 9.85 -12.52
N GLY A 49 4.86 8.54 -12.71
CA GLY A 49 4.73 7.91 -14.04
C GLY A 49 6.05 7.91 -14.81
#